data_AF-A0A1E4RKV6-F1
#
_entry.id   AF-A0A1E4RKV6-F1
#
_cell.length_a   1.000
_cell.length_b   1.000
_cell.length_c   1.000
_cell.angle_alpha   90.00
_cell.angle_beta   90.00
_cell.angle_gamma   90.00
#
_symmetry.space_group_name_H-M   'P 1'
#
loop_
_entity.id
_entity.type
_entity.pdbx_description
1 polymer ?
#
loop_
_entity_poly.entity_id
_entity_poly.type
_entity_poly.pdbx_seq_one_letter_code
_entity_poly.pdbx_strand_id
1 'polypeptide(L)' 'MFARESKATKESKFQQFKKTPAYTAAVNVTLFAVGVAIIQSPIADYLVPQL' A
#
# COMPACT_ATOMS: atom_id res chain seq x y z
N MET A 1 31.64 30.67 -4.06
CA MET A 1 30.93 29.44 -4.44
C MET A 1 30.41 28.77 -3.17
N PHE A 2 29.10 28.84 -2.90
CA PHE A 2 28.51 28.11 -1.78
C PHE A 2 28.30 26.66 -2.22
N ALA A 3 29.22 25.78 -1.85
CA ALA A 3 28.99 24.35 -1.94
C ALA A 3 27.92 24.00 -0.89
N ARG A 4 26.65 23.96 -1.32
CA ARG A 4 25.64 23.22 -0.58
C ARG A 4 26.06 21.76 -0.66
N GLU A 5 26.69 21.25 0.39
CA GLU A 5 26.66 19.82 0.68
C GLU A 5 25.19 19.42 0.71
N SER A 6 24.72 18.88 -0.42
CA SER A 6 23.46 18.17 -0.45
C SER A 6 23.69 16.95 0.42
N LYS A 7 23.22 16.99 1.67
CA LYS A 7 23.13 15.80 2.51
C LYS A 7 22.43 14.74 1.66
N ALA A 8 23.22 13.82 1.12
CA ALA A 8 22.72 12.59 0.56
C ALA A 8 22.17 11.79 1.74
N THR A 9 20.99 12.19 2.21
CA THR A 9 20.18 11.41 3.13
C THR A 9 19.92 10.11 2.40
N LYS A 10 20.77 9.12 2.67
CA LYS A 10 20.72 7.80 2.08
C LYS A 10 19.30 7.28 2.35
N GLU A 11 18.45 7.33 1.32
CA GLU A 11 17.04 7.01 1.48
C GLU A 11 16.91 5.62 2.11
N SER A 12 16.05 5.50 3.12
CA SER A 12 15.78 4.22 3.75
C SER A 12 15.37 3.18 2.70
N LYS A 13 15.76 1.92 2.88
CA LYS A 13 15.42 0.82 1.96
C LYS A 13 13.91 0.72 1.70
N PHE A 14 13.10 1.09 2.69
CA PHE A 14 11.65 1.17 2.53
C PHE A 14 11.22 2.33 1.59
N GLN A 15 11.84 3.50 1.71
CA GLN A 15 11.60 4.63 0.80
C GLN A 15 11.99 4.27 -0.64
N GLN A 16 13.09 3.53 -0.81
CA GLN A 16 13.50 3.02 -2.12
C GLN A 16 12.50 1.99 -2.66
N PHE A 17 12.03 1.06 -1.82
CA PHE A 17 11.02 0.06 -2.20
C PHE A 17 9.72 0.71 -2.68
N LYS A 18 9.22 1.71 -1.97
CA LYS A 18 7.98 2.44 -2.32
C LYS A 18 8.01 3.08 -3.71
N LYS A 19 9.20 3.38 -4.23
CA LYS A 19 9.38 3.96 -5.57
C LYS A 19 9.43 2.91 -6.69
N THR A 20 9.43 1.62 -6.35
CA THR A 20 9.47 0.55 -7.33
C THR A 20 8.07 0.17 -7.80
N PRO A 21 7.92 -0.34 -9.04
CA PRO A 21 6.64 -0.89 -9.52
C PRO A 21 6.12 -2.05 -8.64
N ALA A 22 7.03 -2.77 -7.97
CA ALA A 22 6.68 -3.85 -7.06
C ALA A 22 5.87 -3.38 -5.85
N TYR A 23 6.08 -2.14 -5.38
CA TYR A 23 5.28 -1.57 -4.30
C TYR A 23 3.82 -1.42 -4.71
N THR A 24 3.55 -0.86 -5.90
CA THR A 24 2.19 -0.74 -6.43
C THR A 24 1.53 -2.10 -6.60
N ALA A 25 2.25 -3.09 -7.13
CA ALA A 25 1.75 -4.46 -7.25
C ALA A 25 1.41 -5.06 -5.87
N ALA A 26 2.31 -4.93 -4.90
CA ALA A 26 2.08 -5.42 -3.53
C ALA A 26 0.88 -4.76 -2.87
N VAL A 27 0.73 -3.43 -3.03
CA VAL A 27 -0.42 -2.68 -2.50
C VAL A 27 -1.72 -3.20 -3.13
N ASN A 28 -1.77 -3.31 -4.46
CA ASN A 28 -2.98 -3.76 -5.15
C ASN A 28 -3.34 -5.21 -4.79
N VAL A 29 -2.36 -6.11 -4.73
CA VAL A 29 -2.58 -7.51 -4.30
C VAL A 29 -3.11 -7.55 -2.87
N THR A 30 -2.55 -6.74 -1.97
CA THR A 30 -3.01 -6.65 -0.59
C THR A 30 -4.44 -6.15 -0.52
N LEU A 31 -4.77 -5.06 -1.23
CA LEU A 31 -6.14 -4.53 -1.27
C LEU A 31 -7.13 -5.56 -1.85
N PHE A 32 -6.74 -6.29 -2.89
CA PHE A 32 -7.58 -7.32 -3.47
C PHE A 32 -7.86 -8.46 -2.47
N ALA A 33 -6.82 -8.97 -1.81
CA ALA A 33 -6.96 -10.02 -0.80
C ALA A 33 -7.86 -9.58 0.38
N VAL A 34 -7.70 -8.33 0.84
CA VAL A 34 -8.57 -7.74 1.87
C VAL A 34 -10.01 -7.66 1.37
N GLY A 35 -10.24 -7.19 0.13
CA GLY A 35 -11.57 -7.13 -0.47
C GLY A 35 -12.24 -8.51 -0.56
N VAL A 36 -11.50 -9.53 -1.01
CA VAL A 36 -11.98 -10.93 -1.07
C VAL A 36 -12.36 -11.43 0.33
N ALA A 37 -11.51 -11.16 1.33
CA ALA A 37 -11.78 -11.55 2.70
C ALA A 37 -13.04 -10.86 3.25
N ILE A 38 -13.27 -9.58 2.96
CA ILE A 38 -14.48 -8.87 3.38
C ILE A 38 -15.72 -9.50 2.75
N ILE A 39 -15.71 -9.78 1.44
CA ILE A 39 -16.86 -10.36 0.72
C ILE A 39 -17.20 -11.77 1.22
N GLN A 40 -16.19 -12.58 1.55
CA GLN A 40 -16.39 -13.93 2.08
C GLN A 40 -16.60 -13.96 3.60
N SER A 41 -16.47 -12.82 4.29
CA SER A 41 -16.68 -12.74 5.73
C SER A 41 -18.15 -12.49 6.06
N PRO A 42 -18.60 -12.88 7.27
CA PRO A 42 -19.96 -12.56 7.75
C PRO A 42 -20.23 -11.06 7.85
N ILE A 43 -19.20 -10.21 7.79
CA ILE A 43 -19.36 -8.75 7.77
C ILE A 43 -20.18 -8.32 6.54
N ALA A 44 -20.03 -9.02 5.42
CA ALA A 44 -20.78 -8.74 4.20
C ALA A 44 -22.30 -8.88 4.39
N ASP A 45 -22.75 -9.80 5.24
CA ASP A 45 -24.18 -10.04 5.49
C ASP A 45 -24.86 -8.86 6.19
N TYR A 46 -24.11 -8.07 6.97
CA TYR A 46 -24.63 -6.85 7.61
C TYR A 46 -24.79 -5.68 6.63
N LEU A 47 -24.20 -5.77 5.43
CA LEU A 47 -24.31 -4.76 4.38
C LEU A 47 -25.48 -5.04 3.43
N VAL A 48 -26.09 -6.23 3.51
CA VAL A 48 -27.23 -6.60 2.69
C VAL A 48 -28.51 -5.97 3.26
N PRO A 49 -29.28 -5.22 2.46
CA PRO A 49 -30.58 -4.70 2.87
C PRO A 49 -31.52 -5.84 3.24
N GLN A 50 -32.04 -5.82 4.46
CA GLN A 50 -33.09 -6.75 4.90
C GLN A 50 -34.44 -6.15 4.51
N LEU A 51 -34.96 -6.53 3.34
CA LEU A 51 -36.29 -6.18 2.83
C LEU A 51 -37.21 -7.41 2.87
#